data_AF-A0A1I6T744-F1
#
_entry.id   AF-A0A1I6T744-F1
#
_cell.length_a   1.000
_cell.length_b   1.000
_cell.length_c   1.000
_cell.angle_alpha   90.00
_cell.angle_beta   90.00
_cell.angle_gamma   90.00
#
_symmetry.space_group_name_H-M   'P 1'
#
loop_
_entity.id
_entity.type
_entity.pdbx_description
1 polymer ?
#
loop_
_entity_poly.entity_id
_entity_poly.type
_entity_poly.pdbx_seq_one_letter_code
_entity_poly.pdbx_strand_id
1 'polypeptide(L)'
;MSELNLGNALFEGFNDQNGLMICGYEWGWSKEDQAKEPEEASIDYSIQCTFSNKALRYGEQAKQWRYDKAIRKWFSLWGHPLNENDLGTDFDKSIVQTNWAYSCNNNISDYSRFLEQDQIDNFITHIEQLRPKVIIFMGRNLIDLLRNEKVWDRFTSIAGQQIEPLLTVQKTEYDGTRFKVFFNNFENCKVVCLPHPSSSRGLSDEYIKLFKPEMNAVLSQFKQEKGID
;
A
#
# COMPACT_ATOMS: atom_id res chain seq x y z
N MET A 1 8.61 19.02 -11.55
CA MET A 1 7.85 17.80 -11.20
C MET A 1 8.16 17.53 -9.75
N SER A 2 7.16 17.44 -8.88
CA SER A 2 7.40 17.01 -7.49
C SER A 2 7.84 15.54 -7.52
N GLU A 3 8.96 15.24 -6.88
CA GLU A 3 9.46 13.87 -6.76
C GLU A 3 8.48 13.06 -5.88
N LEU A 4 7.91 12.00 -6.44
CA LEU A 4 7.07 11.07 -5.69
C LEU A 4 7.96 10.22 -4.77
N ASN A 5 7.62 10.12 -3.48
CA ASN A 5 8.33 9.27 -2.53
C ASN A 5 7.97 7.77 -2.70
N LEU A 6 8.49 7.12 -3.74
CA LEU A 6 8.12 5.75 -4.08
C LEU A 6 9.11 4.70 -3.55
N GLY A 7 8.58 3.55 -3.11
CA GLY A 7 9.36 2.41 -2.65
C GLY A 7 9.83 1.45 -3.75
N ASN A 8 9.35 1.64 -4.99
CA ASN A 8 9.73 0.86 -6.17
C ASN A 8 9.60 1.69 -7.45
N ALA A 9 10.02 1.15 -8.59
CA ALA A 9 10.01 1.88 -9.87
C ALA A 9 8.60 2.11 -10.42
N LEU A 10 8.46 3.18 -11.22
CA LEU A 10 7.35 3.36 -12.14
C LEU A 10 7.63 2.64 -13.46
N PHE A 11 6.60 2.04 -14.03
CA PHE A 11 6.61 1.36 -15.31
C PHE A 11 5.50 1.96 -16.17
N GLU A 12 5.88 2.46 -17.35
CA GLU A 12 4.97 3.13 -18.29
C GLU A 12 3.84 2.18 -18.74
N GLY A 13 2.59 2.63 -18.62
CA GLY A 13 1.40 1.82 -18.90
C GLY A 13 1.07 0.79 -17.81
N PHE A 14 1.74 0.84 -16.65
CA PHE A 14 1.47 -0.06 -15.53
C PHE A 14 1.04 0.64 -14.25
N ASN A 15 1.99 1.19 -13.51
CA ASN A 15 1.73 1.83 -12.22
C ASN A 15 2.01 3.34 -12.25
N ASP A 16 2.45 3.86 -13.40
CA ASP A 16 2.59 5.30 -13.66
C ASP A 16 1.23 6.00 -13.69
N GLN A 17 0.19 5.32 -14.17
CA GLN A 17 -1.21 5.72 -14.01
C GLN A 17 -2.12 4.49 -13.84
N ASN A 18 -3.24 4.66 -13.13
CA ASN A 18 -4.30 3.65 -13.01
C ASN A 18 -3.85 2.30 -12.40
N GLY A 19 -2.72 2.29 -11.67
CA GLY A 19 -2.19 1.09 -11.01
C GLY A 19 -2.84 0.77 -9.67
N LEU A 20 -2.22 -0.18 -8.97
CA LEU A 20 -2.52 -0.51 -7.57
C LEU A 20 -1.48 0.15 -6.66
N MET A 21 -1.93 1.02 -5.76
CA MET A 21 -1.07 1.71 -4.80
C MET A 21 -1.17 1.06 -3.41
N ILE A 22 -0.05 0.60 -2.87
CA ILE A 22 0.08 0.20 -1.46
C ILE A 22 0.57 1.43 -0.70
N CYS A 23 -0.19 1.87 0.31
CA CYS A 23 0.13 3.09 1.06
C CYS A 23 0.11 2.81 2.57
N GLY A 24 1.28 2.95 3.20
CA GLY A 24 1.42 2.92 4.65
C GLY A 24 1.37 4.33 5.25
N TYR A 25 1.69 4.44 6.55
CA TYR A 25 1.74 5.75 7.21
C TYR A 25 2.99 6.55 6.81
N GLU A 26 4.17 5.96 6.95
CA GLU A 26 5.46 6.61 6.72
C GLU A 26 6.55 5.54 6.57
N TRP A 27 7.76 5.93 6.18
CA TRP A 27 8.87 4.99 6.08
C TRP A 27 9.34 4.57 7.49
N GLY A 28 9.37 3.28 7.76
CA GLY A 28 9.83 2.74 9.03
C GLY A 28 11.00 1.80 8.81
N TRP A 29 12.20 2.23 9.17
CA TRP A 29 13.30 1.29 9.36
C TRP A 29 13.10 0.60 10.70
N SER A 30 13.18 -0.73 10.74
CA SER A 30 13.21 -1.39 12.05
C SER A 30 14.51 -1.00 12.77
N LYS A 31 14.54 -1.09 14.12
CA LYS A 31 15.78 -0.87 14.88
C LYS A 31 16.92 -1.80 14.42
N GLU A 32 16.58 -2.98 13.89
CA GLU A 32 17.51 -3.94 13.30
C GLU A 32 18.03 -3.46 11.94
N ASP A 33 17.22 -2.78 11.13
CA ASP A 33 17.61 -2.20 9.84
C ASP A 33 18.47 -0.95 10.03
N GLN A 34 18.17 -0.12 11.04
CA GLN A 34 18.98 1.04 11.43
C GLN A 34 20.36 0.63 11.99
N ALA A 35 20.44 -0.50 12.70
CA ALA A 35 21.69 -1.00 13.27
C ALA A 35 22.59 -1.73 12.25
N LYS A 36 22.03 -2.06 11.08
CA LYS A 36 22.71 -2.76 9.99
C LYS A 36 22.91 -1.86 8.78
N GLU A 37 22.97 -0.54 8.95
CA GLU A 37 23.28 0.38 7.85
C GLU A 37 24.35 -0.26 6.95
N PRO A 38 23.99 -0.67 5.73
CA PRO A 38 24.97 -0.56 4.67
C PRO A 38 25.35 0.92 4.71
N GLU A 39 26.63 1.25 4.61
CA GLU A 39 27.01 2.61 4.25
C GLU A 39 26.00 3.10 3.19
N GLU A 40 25.37 4.25 3.38
CA GLU A 40 24.43 4.86 2.40
C GLU A 40 25.03 4.98 0.98
N ALA A 41 26.29 4.62 0.81
CA ALA A 41 26.95 4.32 -0.45
C ALA A 41 26.15 3.31 -1.31
N SER A 42 25.48 3.85 -2.33
CA SER A 42 25.14 3.23 -3.62
C SER A 42 23.74 2.61 -3.83
N ILE A 43 22.66 3.14 -3.23
CA ILE A 43 21.32 2.84 -3.79
C ILE A 43 21.20 3.53 -5.15
N ASP A 44 21.32 2.76 -6.24
CA ASP A 44 21.10 3.24 -7.60
C ASP A 44 19.61 3.22 -7.94
N TYR A 45 18.98 4.40 -7.82
CA TYR A 45 17.56 4.58 -8.14
C TYR A 45 17.23 4.43 -9.63
N SER A 46 18.24 4.39 -10.52
CA SER A 46 18.03 4.07 -11.94
C SER A 46 17.72 2.59 -12.16
N ILE A 47 18.09 1.70 -11.22
CA ILE A 47 17.73 0.29 -11.28
C ILE A 47 16.24 0.14 -11.05
N GLN A 48 15.54 -0.45 -12.03
CA GLN A 48 14.13 -0.77 -11.92
C GLN A 48 13.91 -1.94 -10.97
N CYS A 49 12.92 -1.80 -10.10
CA CYS A 49 12.44 -2.87 -9.24
C CYS A 49 10.92 -2.78 -9.08
N THR A 50 10.25 -3.92 -8.91
CA THR A 50 8.83 -3.96 -8.50
C THR A 50 8.73 -4.06 -6.99
N PHE A 51 7.53 -3.85 -6.44
CA PHE A 51 7.27 -4.15 -5.03
C PHE A 51 7.62 -5.60 -4.67
N SER A 52 7.38 -6.52 -5.61
CA SER A 52 7.59 -7.96 -5.44
C SER A 52 9.08 -8.32 -5.33
N ASN A 53 9.96 -7.61 -6.05
CA ASN A 53 11.39 -7.86 -6.02
C ASN A 53 12.22 -6.57 -5.89
N LYS A 54 12.23 -6.02 -4.68
CA LYS A 54 13.07 -4.86 -4.34
C LYS A 54 14.57 -5.19 -4.24
N ALA A 55 14.94 -6.46 -4.20
CA ALA A 55 16.35 -6.85 -4.07
C ALA A 55 17.22 -6.40 -5.25
N LEU A 56 16.62 -6.19 -6.43
CA LEU A 56 17.30 -5.62 -7.59
C LEU A 56 17.93 -4.25 -7.29
N ARG A 57 17.26 -3.42 -6.49
CA ARG A 57 17.72 -2.06 -6.14
C ARG A 57 18.39 -2.00 -4.78
N TYR A 58 17.83 -2.70 -3.80
CA TYR A 58 18.21 -2.56 -2.39
C TYR A 58 19.05 -3.74 -1.86
N GLY A 59 19.40 -4.70 -2.74
CA GLY A 59 20.13 -5.91 -2.39
C GLY A 59 19.29 -6.98 -1.70
N GLU A 60 19.88 -8.16 -1.49
CA GLU A 60 19.21 -9.35 -0.93
C GLU A 60 18.58 -9.13 0.45
N GLN A 61 19.08 -8.16 1.22
CA GLN A 61 18.50 -7.76 2.51
C GLN A 61 17.03 -7.32 2.40
N ALA A 62 16.62 -6.72 1.28
CA ALA A 62 15.24 -6.31 1.07
C ALA A 62 14.25 -7.49 1.05
N LYS A 63 14.72 -8.70 0.75
CA LYS A 63 13.89 -9.92 0.86
C LYS A 63 13.53 -10.25 2.30
N GLN A 64 14.25 -9.70 3.29
CA GLN A 64 14.02 -9.93 4.71
C GLN A 64 13.11 -8.87 5.37
N TRP A 65 12.74 -7.80 4.66
CA TRP A 65 11.86 -6.77 5.21
C TRP A 65 10.50 -7.35 5.60
N ARG A 66 10.20 -7.28 6.90
CA ARG A 66 9.01 -7.92 7.49
C ARG A 66 7.72 -7.39 6.87
N TYR A 67 7.67 -6.09 6.57
CA TYR A 67 6.54 -5.43 5.94
C TYR A 67 6.24 -6.03 4.55
N ASP A 68 7.24 -6.04 3.66
CA ASP A 68 7.09 -6.56 2.30
C ASP A 68 6.74 -8.05 2.30
N LYS A 69 7.43 -8.87 3.11
CA LYS A 69 7.16 -10.31 3.22
C LYS A 69 5.72 -10.61 3.63
N ALA A 70 5.20 -9.87 4.60
CA ALA A 70 3.83 -10.04 5.07
C ALA A 70 2.83 -9.73 3.95
N ILE A 71 3.01 -8.61 3.25
CA ILE A 71 2.12 -8.22 2.14
C ILE A 71 2.20 -9.23 1.00
N ARG A 72 3.39 -9.65 0.57
CA ARG A 72 3.54 -10.70 -0.47
C ARG A 72 2.82 -11.98 -0.09
N LYS A 73 2.90 -12.39 1.18
CA LYS A 73 2.15 -13.53 1.71
C LYS A 73 0.64 -13.31 1.64
N TRP A 74 0.15 -12.11 1.98
CA TRP A 74 -1.28 -11.79 1.92
C TRP A 74 -1.84 -11.90 0.50
N PHE A 75 -1.14 -11.35 -0.48
CA PHE A 75 -1.49 -11.49 -1.90
C PHE A 75 -1.64 -12.97 -2.31
N SER A 76 -0.71 -13.83 -1.87
CA SER A 76 -0.81 -15.29 -2.07
C SER A 76 -2.03 -15.91 -1.36
N LEU A 77 -2.33 -15.51 -0.12
CA LEU A 77 -3.51 -15.98 0.62
C LEU A 77 -4.82 -15.61 -0.08
N TRP A 78 -4.86 -14.47 -0.77
CA TRP A 78 -6.01 -14.02 -1.54
C TRP A 78 -6.09 -14.62 -2.96
N GLY A 79 -5.11 -15.45 -3.34
CA GLY A 79 -5.07 -16.13 -4.63
C GLY A 79 -4.43 -15.33 -5.76
N HIS A 80 -3.68 -14.27 -5.45
CA HIS A 80 -2.95 -13.46 -6.42
C HIS A 80 -1.46 -13.37 -6.04
N PRO A 81 -0.73 -14.50 -6.04
CA PRO A 81 0.66 -14.52 -5.60
C PRO A 81 1.52 -13.55 -6.43
N LEU A 82 2.42 -12.85 -5.74
CA LEU A 82 3.39 -11.95 -6.36
C LEU A 82 4.64 -12.71 -6.79
N ASN A 83 5.24 -12.32 -7.91
CA ASN A 83 6.40 -12.99 -8.50
C ASN A 83 7.69 -12.24 -8.16
N GLU A 84 8.57 -12.88 -7.38
CA GLU A 84 9.86 -12.31 -6.96
C GLU A 84 10.99 -12.55 -7.97
N ASN A 85 10.74 -13.24 -9.09
CA ASN A 85 11.74 -13.46 -10.13
C ASN A 85 11.83 -12.25 -11.06
N ASP A 86 13.04 -11.73 -11.29
CA ASP A 86 13.29 -10.55 -12.12
C ASP A 86 12.35 -9.39 -11.75
N LEU A 87 11.62 -8.84 -12.72
CA LEU A 87 10.61 -7.79 -12.54
C LEU A 87 9.19 -8.35 -12.30
N GLY A 88 9.04 -9.67 -12.14
CA GLY A 88 7.74 -10.32 -11.98
C GLY A 88 6.88 -10.29 -13.25
N THR A 89 5.57 -10.36 -13.04
CA THR A 89 4.56 -10.29 -14.11
C THR A 89 4.10 -8.85 -14.32
N ASP A 90 3.22 -8.65 -15.31
CA ASP A 90 2.57 -7.36 -15.55
C ASP A 90 1.70 -6.89 -14.38
N PHE A 91 1.22 -7.83 -13.56
CA PHE A 91 0.59 -7.48 -12.29
C PHE A 91 1.57 -6.90 -11.27
N ASP A 92 2.76 -7.48 -11.14
CA ASP A 92 3.80 -6.98 -10.23
C ASP A 92 4.27 -5.57 -10.63
N LYS A 93 4.39 -5.29 -11.93
CA LYS A 93 4.71 -3.95 -12.47
C LYS A 93 3.58 -2.95 -12.25
N SER A 94 2.35 -3.40 -12.09
CA SER A 94 1.18 -2.54 -11.86
C SER A 94 1.02 -2.12 -10.39
N ILE A 95 1.91 -2.59 -9.50
CA ILE A 95 1.90 -2.25 -8.08
C ILE A 95 2.96 -1.18 -7.80
N VAL A 96 2.57 -0.16 -7.05
CA VAL A 96 3.49 0.86 -6.52
C VAL A 96 3.30 0.99 -5.02
N GLN A 97 4.39 1.05 -4.28
CA GLN A 97 4.38 1.39 -2.86
C GLN A 97 4.73 2.85 -2.65
N THR A 98 3.95 3.51 -1.81
CA THR A 98 4.25 4.82 -1.22
C THR A 98 3.85 4.83 0.26
N ASN A 99 3.94 5.99 0.90
CA ASN A 99 3.36 6.26 2.21
C ASN A 99 2.61 7.59 2.21
N TRP A 100 1.70 7.72 3.17
CA TRP A 100 0.95 8.96 3.42
C TRP A 100 1.89 10.13 3.70
N ALA A 101 2.83 9.94 4.62
CA ALA A 101 3.85 10.91 4.96
C ALA A 101 5.18 10.61 4.27
N TYR A 102 5.97 11.66 4.01
CA TYR A 102 7.34 11.53 3.53
C TYR A 102 8.36 11.32 4.66
N SER A 103 7.93 11.44 5.91
CA SER A 103 8.79 11.26 7.08
C SER A 103 9.26 9.81 7.25
N CYS A 104 10.33 9.66 8.04
CA CYS A 104 10.84 8.37 8.46
C CYS A 104 10.89 8.30 9.99
N ASN A 105 9.92 7.63 10.62
CA ASN A 105 9.92 7.39 12.07
C ASN A 105 9.63 5.92 12.37
N ASN A 106 10.26 5.41 13.43
CA ASN A 106 10.09 4.03 13.88
C ASN A 106 8.90 3.82 14.84
N ASN A 107 8.18 4.90 15.19
CA ASN A 107 6.99 4.84 16.03
C ASN A 107 6.06 6.03 15.73
N ILE A 108 4.75 5.79 15.81
CA ILE A 108 3.71 6.80 15.67
C ILE A 108 3.09 7.03 17.04
N SER A 109 3.48 8.13 17.69
CA SER A 109 2.87 8.57 18.95
C SER A 109 1.64 9.47 18.74
N ASP A 110 1.61 10.20 17.64
CA ASP A 110 0.53 11.11 17.28
C ASP A 110 0.15 10.96 15.80
N TYR A 111 -1.12 10.70 15.54
CA TYR A 111 -1.67 10.58 14.20
C TYR A 111 -2.10 11.93 13.62
N SER A 112 -2.24 12.98 14.44
CA SER A 112 -2.67 14.30 13.99
C SER A 112 -1.69 14.95 13.02
N ARG A 113 -0.39 14.64 13.15
CA ARG A 113 0.66 15.12 12.24
C ARG A 113 0.48 14.67 10.79
N PHE A 114 -0.23 13.56 10.54
CA PHE A 114 -0.55 13.13 9.17
C PHE A 114 -1.56 14.06 8.48
N LEU A 115 -2.18 14.97 9.24
CA LEU A 115 -3.05 16.04 8.74
C LEU A 115 -2.34 17.40 8.67
N GLU A 116 -1.02 17.45 8.87
CA GLU A 116 -0.20 18.61 8.52
C GLU A 116 -0.17 18.77 7.00
N GLN A 117 -0.09 20.03 6.55
CA GLN A 117 -0.25 20.40 5.15
C GLN A 117 0.71 19.63 4.23
N ASP A 118 1.99 19.56 4.58
CA ASP A 118 3.01 18.88 3.77
C ASP A 118 2.76 17.36 3.65
N GLN A 119 2.18 16.73 4.67
CA GLN A 119 1.86 15.30 4.64
C GLN A 119 0.61 15.03 3.78
N ILE A 120 -0.40 15.90 3.88
CA ILE A 120 -1.56 15.86 3.00
C ILE A 120 -1.13 16.09 1.55
N ASP A 121 -0.28 17.09 1.31
CA ASP A 121 0.21 17.43 -0.03
C ASP A 121 1.04 16.31 -0.64
N ASN A 122 1.86 15.62 0.16
CA ASN A 122 2.53 14.40 -0.26
C ASN A 122 1.50 13.38 -0.78
N PHE A 123 0.56 12.95 0.06
CA PHE A 123 -0.46 11.96 -0.32
C PHE A 123 -1.28 12.39 -1.55
N ILE A 124 -1.80 13.63 -1.56
CA ILE A 124 -2.60 14.13 -2.68
C ILE A 124 -1.79 14.19 -3.97
N THR A 125 -0.51 14.56 -3.91
CA THR A 125 0.38 14.53 -5.08
C THR A 125 0.48 13.12 -5.69
N HIS A 126 0.55 12.05 -4.88
CA HIS A 126 0.49 10.68 -5.40
C HIS A 126 -0.83 10.39 -6.09
N ILE A 127 -1.95 10.80 -5.51
CA ILE A 127 -3.27 10.57 -6.09
C ILE A 127 -3.44 11.31 -7.42
N GLU A 128 -2.96 12.55 -7.50
CA GLU A 128 -3.00 13.36 -8.72
C GLU A 128 -2.16 12.77 -9.84
N GLN A 129 -0.93 12.33 -9.54
CA GLN A 129 -0.01 11.82 -10.55
C GLN A 129 -0.31 10.38 -10.95
N LEU A 130 -0.53 9.49 -9.97
CA LEU A 130 -0.66 8.04 -10.21
C LEU A 130 -2.10 7.62 -10.52
N ARG A 131 -3.10 8.43 -10.13
CA ARG A 131 -4.54 8.13 -10.31
C ARG A 131 -4.88 6.65 -10.07
N PRO A 132 -4.54 6.08 -8.90
CA PRO A 132 -4.62 4.65 -8.69
C PRO A 132 -6.05 4.13 -8.81
N LYS A 133 -6.23 3.00 -9.50
CA LYS A 133 -7.53 2.30 -9.56
C LYS A 133 -7.86 1.59 -8.27
N VAL A 134 -6.83 1.11 -7.57
CA VAL A 134 -6.95 0.47 -6.27
C VAL A 134 -5.92 1.07 -5.32
N ILE A 135 -6.34 1.43 -4.12
CA ILE A 135 -5.46 1.80 -3.01
C ILE A 135 -5.64 0.79 -1.90
N ILE A 136 -4.54 0.18 -1.45
CA ILE A 136 -4.51 -0.64 -0.25
C ILE A 136 -3.78 0.12 0.85
N PHE A 137 -4.55 0.64 1.80
CA PHE A 137 -4.02 1.25 3.00
C PHE A 137 -3.58 0.19 4.00
N MET A 138 -2.33 0.31 4.45
CA MET A 138 -1.71 -0.56 5.45
C MET A 138 -1.69 0.16 6.79
N GLY A 139 -2.83 0.17 7.48
CA GLY A 139 -3.00 0.94 8.71
C GLY A 139 -4.42 1.43 8.89
N ARG A 140 -5.05 1.03 10.00
CA ARG A 140 -6.45 1.32 10.31
C ARG A 140 -6.83 2.81 10.24
N ASN A 141 -5.98 3.69 10.74
CA ASN A 141 -6.29 5.11 10.89
C ASN A 141 -6.21 5.86 9.56
N LEU A 142 -5.60 5.28 8.51
CA LEU A 142 -5.54 5.88 7.18
C LEU A 142 -6.94 6.14 6.60
N ILE A 143 -7.95 5.33 6.97
CA ILE A 143 -9.31 5.63 6.53
C ILE A 143 -9.85 6.92 7.16
N ASP A 144 -9.51 7.18 8.43
CA ASP A 144 -10.02 8.33 9.17
C ASP A 144 -9.29 9.59 8.68
N LEU A 145 -8.01 9.46 8.35
CA LEU A 145 -7.22 10.50 7.67
C LEU A 145 -7.80 10.83 6.29
N LEU A 146 -8.12 9.82 5.46
CA LEU A 146 -8.75 10.01 4.15
C LEU A 146 -10.09 10.76 4.26
N ARG A 147 -10.88 10.42 5.29
CA ARG A 147 -12.21 10.98 5.54
C ARG A 147 -12.19 12.31 6.29
N ASN A 148 -11.01 12.83 6.62
CA ASN A 148 -10.88 14.15 7.20
C ASN A 148 -11.24 15.23 6.16
N GLU A 149 -11.94 16.28 6.57
CA GLU A 149 -12.36 17.38 5.69
C GLU A 149 -11.21 18.04 4.93
N LYS A 150 -10.00 18.08 5.51
CA LYS A 150 -8.80 18.64 4.85
C LYS A 150 -8.33 17.82 3.65
N VAL A 151 -8.73 16.56 3.56
CA VAL A 151 -8.28 15.60 2.54
C VAL A 151 -9.42 15.22 1.60
N TRP A 152 -10.61 15.01 2.16
CA TRP A 152 -11.74 14.39 1.48
C TRP A 152 -12.10 15.08 0.16
N ASP A 153 -12.23 16.40 0.17
CA ASP A 153 -12.64 17.15 -1.03
C ASP A 153 -11.57 17.09 -2.13
N ARG A 154 -10.29 17.19 -1.75
CA ARG A 154 -9.16 17.07 -2.69
C ARG A 154 -9.10 15.67 -3.28
N PHE A 155 -9.21 14.65 -2.44
CA PHE A 155 -9.19 13.25 -2.89
C PHE A 155 -10.36 12.94 -3.83
N THR A 156 -11.59 13.27 -3.44
CA THR A 156 -12.80 12.98 -4.23
C THR A 156 -12.88 13.77 -5.52
N SER A 157 -12.22 14.94 -5.61
CA SER A 157 -12.07 15.65 -6.88
C SER A 157 -11.29 14.86 -7.95
N ILE A 158 -10.46 13.89 -7.52
CA ILE A 158 -9.63 13.06 -8.40
C ILE A 158 -10.22 11.64 -8.51
N ALA A 159 -10.51 11.01 -7.38
CA ALA A 159 -11.03 9.65 -7.29
C ALA A 159 -12.50 9.53 -7.70
N GLY A 160 -13.20 10.66 -7.83
CA GLY A 160 -14.64 10.72 -8.07
C GLY A 160 -15.46 10.62 -6.79
N GLN A 161 -16.77 10.70 -6.92
CA GLN A 161 -17.70 10.62 -5.80
C GLN A 161 -17.73 9.22 -5.19
N GLN A 162 -18.02 9.15 -3.89
CA GLN A 162 -18.26 7.88 -3.20
C GLN A 162 -19.54 7.24 -3.76
N ILE A 163 -19.44 6.03 -4.30
CA ILE A 163 -20.58 5.35 -4.97
C ILE A 163 -21.40 4.48 -4.02
N GLU A 164 -20.82 4.08 -2.88
CA GLU A 164 -21.47 3.26 -1.85
C GLU A 164 -21.00 3.67 -0.45
N PRO A 165 -21.82 3.53 0.61
CA PRO A 165 -21.39 3.76 1.97
C PRO A 165 -20.15 2.94 2.35
N LEU A 166 -19.33 3.49 3.26
CA LEU A 166 -18.13 2.81 3.75
C LEU A 166 -18.49 1.45 4.36
N LEU A 167 -18.05 0.37 3.73
CA LEU A 167 -18.26 -0.97 4.24
C LEU A 167 -17.19 -1.30 5.27
N THR A 168 -17.63 -1.75 6.46
CA THR A 168 -16.74 -2.24 7.51
C THR A 168 -16.96 -3.73 7.71
N VAL A 169 -15.91 -4.53 7.48
CA VAL A 169 -15.94 -5.99 7.64
C VAL A 169 -15.04 -6.39 8.80
N GLN A 170 -15.57 -7.20 9.71
CA GLN A 170 -14.79 -7.87 10.75
C GLN A 170 -15.27 -9.31 10.83
N LYS A 171 -14.35 -10.27 10.63
CA LYS A 171 -14.68 -11.71 10.65
C LYS A 171 -14.94 -12.16 12.09
N THR A 172 -16.21 -12.23 12.48
CA THR A 172 -16.68 -12.51 13.85
C THR A 172 -16.54 -13.97 14.25
N GLU A 173 -16.38 -14.86 13.27
CA GLU A 173 -16.20 -16.30 13.42
C GLU A 173 -14.76 -16.70 13.80
N TYR A 174 -13.81 -15.76 13.77
CA TYR A 174 -12.40 -16.06 14.07
C TYR A 174 -12.11 -16.03 15.57
N ASP A 175 -11.53 -17.09 16.13
CA ASP A 175 -11.29 -17.19 17.58
C ASP A 175 -10.09 -16.38 18.12
N GLY A 176 -9.29 -15.76 17.24
CA GLY A 176 -8.14 -14.92 17.62
C GLY A 176 -8.42 -13.42 17.67
N THR A 177 -7.35 -12.61 17.60
CA THR A 177 -7.49 -11.14 17.54
C THR A 177 -8.11 -10.74 16.21
N ARG A 178 -9.17 -9.92 16.26
CA ARG A 178 -9.96 -9.51 15.09
C ARG A 178 -9.69 -8.05 14.75
N PHE A 179 -9.60 -7.76 13.46
CA PHE A 179 -9.36 -6.42 12.94
C PHE A 179 -10.47 -6.05 11.96
N LYS A 180 -10.92 -4.81 12.04
CA LYS A 180 -11.85 -4.29 11.05
C LYS A 180 -11.07 -3.92 9.78
N VAL A 181 -11.54 -4.43 8.65
CA VAL A 181 -11.12 -4.04 7.30
C VAL A 181 -12.20 -3.17 6.70
N PHE A 182 -11.80 -2.18 5.92
CA PHE A 182 -12.76 -1.31 5.25
C PHE A 182 -12.64 -1.35 3.74
N PHE A 183 -13.79 -1.16 3.09
CA PHE A 183 -13.89 -1.02 1.65
C PHE A 183 -14.66 0.25 1.36
N ASN A 184 -14.08 1.13 0.55
CA ASN A 184 -14.69 2.38 0.13
C ASN A 184 -14.57 2.50 -1.38
N ASN A 185 -15.71 2.60 -2.05
CA ASN A 185 -15.79 2.63 -3.50
C ASN A 185 -16.04 4.06 -3.97
N PHE A 186 -15.26 4.51 -4.93
CA PHE A 186 -15.40 5.78 -5.64
C PHE A 186 -15.53 5.51 -7.14
N GLU A 187 -16.03 6.48 -7.90
CA GLU A 187 -16.27 6.34 -9.34
C GLU A 187 -15.01 5.89 -10.11
N ASN A 188 -13.83 6.38 -9.73
CA ASN A 188 -12.57 6.11 -10.42
C ASN A 188 -11.55 5.31 -9.59
N CYS A 189 -11.86 4.99 -8.33
CA CYS A 189 -10.90 4.39 -7.40
C CYS A 189 -11.60 3.49 -6.36
N LYS A 190 -10.95 2.38 -5.99
CA LYS A 190 -11.35 1.54 -4.87
C LYS A 190 -10.31 1.60 -3.75
N VAL A 191 -10.75 1.92 -2.54
CA VAL A 191 -9.88 1.95 -1.35
C VAL A 191 -10.19 0.76 -0.45
N VAL A 192 -9.18 -0.02 -0.11
CA VAL A 192 -9.23 -1.04 0.92
C VAL A 192 -8.30 -0.65 2.07
N CYS A 193 -8.78 -0.63 3.29
CA CYS A 193 -7.98 -0.31 4.47
C CYS A 193 -7.85 -1.53 5.38
N LEU A 194 -6.62 -2.04 5.48
CA LEU A 194 -6.23 -3.22 6.23
C LEU A 194 -5.51 -2.81 7.54
N PRO A 195 -5.44 -3.72 8.54
CA PRO A 195 -4.51 -3.54 9.64
C PRO A 195 -3.05 -3.47 9.14
N HIS A 196 -2.19 -2.77 9.87
CA HIS A 196 -0.78 -2.65 9.48
C HIS A 196 -0.06 -4.01 9.60
N PRO A 197 0.69 -4.47 8.58
CA PRO A 197 1.22 -5.84 8.53
C PRO A 197 2.28 -6.15 9.60
N SER A 198 3.04 -5.16 10.07
CA SER A 198 4.13 -5.38 11.03
C SER A 198 3.91 -4.84 12.45
N SER A 199 2.89 -4.00 12.68
CA SER A 199 2.69 -3.33 13.99
C SER A 199 1.37 -3.71 14.67
N SER A 200 0.47 -4.40 13.97
CA SER A 200 -0.78 -4.88 14.53
C SER A 200 -0.55 -6.08 15.44
N ARG A 201 -0.55 -5.84 16.76
CA ARG A 201 -0.38 -6.90 17.77
C ARG A 201 -1.50 -7.93 17.67
N GLY A 202 -1.14 -9.20 17.50
CA GLY A 202 -2.09 -10.31 17.42
C GLY A 202 -2.69 -10.56 16.04
N LEU A 203 -2.29 -9.78 15.01
CA LEU A 203 -2.71 -10.06 13.63
C LEU A 203 -2.06 -11.34 13.12
N SER A 204 -2.89 -12.26 12.65
CA SER A 204 -2.46 -13.54 12.09
C SER A 204 -2.76 -13.63 10.60
N ASP A 205 -1.98 -14.44 9.88
CA ASP A 205 -2.23 -14.73 8.48
C ASP A 205 -3.55 -15.50 8.27
N GLU A 206 -3.94 -16.35 9.23
CA GLU A 206 -5.24 -17.02 9.19
C GLU A 206 -6.40 -16.02 9.24
N TYR A 207 -6.27 -14.95 10.02
CA TYR A 207 -7.28 -13.88 10.01
C TYR A 207 -7.34 -13.16 8.66
N ILE A 208 -6.18 -12.82 8.10
CA ILE A 208 -6.10 -12.13 6.80
C ILE A 208 -6.64 -12.99 5.65
N LYS A 209 -6.41 -14.29 5.70
CA LYS A 209 -6.92 -15.26 4.72
C LYS A 209 -8.45 -15.27 4.64
N LEU A 210 -9.15 -14.98 5.74
CA LEU A 210 -10.62 -14.92 5.74
C LEU A 210 -11.20 -13.80 4.86
N PHE A 211 -10.38 -12.80 4.49
CA PHE A 211 -10.75 -11.74 3.55
C PHE A 211 -10.47 -12.11 2.08
N LYS A 212 -10.10 -13.36 1.80
CA LYS A 212 -9.90 -13.84 0.43
C LYS A 212 -11.10 -13.54 -0.49
N PRO A 213 -12.38 -13.78 -0.11
CA PRO A 213 -13.50 -13.50 -1.02
C PRO A 213 -13.53 -12.03 -1.46
N GLU A 214 -13.38 -11.09 -0.52
CA GLU A 214 -13.42 -9.66 -0.79
C GLU A 214 -12.18 -9.21 -1.59
N MET A 215 -10.98 -9.61 -1.15
CA MET A 215 -9.73 -9.20 -1.81
C MET A 215 -9.56 -9.82 -3.19
N ASN A 216 -9.97 -11.07 -3.37
CA ASN A 216 -9.95 -11.71 -4.68
C ASN A 216 -10.89 -10.98 -5.66
N ALA A 217 -12.09 -10.58 -5.23
CA ALA A 217 -12.98 -9.80 -6.06
C ALA A 217 -12.37 -8.45 -6.47
N VAL A 218 -11.75 -7.74 -5.53
CA VAL A 218 -11.06 -6.46 -5.81
C VAL A 218 -9.91 -6.64 -6.80
N LEU A 219 -9.03 -7.60 -6.55
CA LEU A 219 -7.81 -7.81 -7.34
C LEU A 219 -8.12 -8.41 -8.72
N SER A 220 -9.08 -9.33 -8.81
CA SER A 220 -9.52 -9.89 -10.10
C SER A 220 -10.19 -8.83 -10.98
N GLN A 221 -11.04 -7.98 -10.41
CA GLN A 221 -11.65 -6.87 -11.14
C GLN A 221 -10.58 -5.92 -11.67
N PHE A 222 -9.63 -5.52 -10.83
CA PHE A 222 -8.51 -4.66 -11.24
C PHE A 222 -7.71 -5.26 -12.40
N LYS A 223 -7.33 -6.53 -12.28
CA LYS A 223 -6.60 -7.27 -13.33
C LYS A 223 -7.38 -7.31 -14.64
N GLN A 224 -8.68 -7.61 -14.58
CA GLN A 224 -9.57 -7.64 -15.73
C GLN A 224 -9.67 -6.28 -16.43
N GLU A 225 -9.94 -5.20 -15.67
CA GLU A 225 -10.05 -3.83 -16.22
C GLU A 225 -8.75 -3.37 -16.87
N LYS A 226 -7.62 -3.81 -16.33
CA LYS A 226 -6.29 -3.43 -16.81
C LYS A 226 -5.73 -4.39 -17.87
N GLY A 227 -6.45 -5.47 -18.20
CA GLY A 227 -6.08 -6.45 -19.23
C GLY A 227 -4.82 -7.26 -18.89
N ILE A 228 -4.64 -7.60 -17.61
CA ILE A 228 -3.46 -8.33 -17.10
C ILE A 228 -3.91 -9.56 -16.30
N ASP A 229 -3.08 -10.61 -16.29
CA ASP A 229 -3.36 -11.87 -15.57
C ASP A 229 -2.85 -11.92 -14.13
#